data_AF-A0A4R5LA14-F1
#
_entry.id   AF-A0A4R5LA14-F1
#
_cell.length_a   1.000
_cell.length_b   1.000
_cell.length_c   1.000
_cell.angle_alpha   90.00
_cell.angle_beta   90.00
_cell.angle_gamma   90.00
#
_symmetry.space_group_name_H-M   'P 1'
#
loop_
_entity.id
_entity.type
_entity.pdbx_description
1 polymer ?
#
loop_
_entity_poly.entity_id
_entity_poly.type
_entity_poly.pdbx_seq_one_letter_code
_entity_poly.pdbx_strand_id
1 'polypeptide(L)'
;MYATRPCTTTCVIDGAPVTFTFYPDTGVLRVCDAVGHCLREDRWRGSGAQLLDAIRELSGANPIDAIASPAEAAAAPANDTHVEAA
;
A
#
# COMPACT_ATOMS: atom_id res chain seq x y z
N MET A 1 15.16 -32.24 5.99
CA MET A 1 15.39 -30.84 5.61
C MET A 1 14.06 -30.31 5.12
N TYR A 2 13.40 -29.41 5.85
CA TYR A 2 12.16 -28.80 5.37
C TYR A 2 12.54 -27.76 4.31
N ALA A 3 12.40 -28.10 3.03
CA ALA A 3 12.49 -27.12 1.96
C ALA A 3 11.28 -26.17 2.12
N THR A 4 11.52 -24.97 2.62
CA THR A 4 10.43 -24.04 2.91
C THR A 4 9.95 -23.43 1.60
N ARG A 5 8.73 -23.81 1.19
CA ARG A 5 8.19 -23.39 -0.12
C ARG A 5 8.23 -21.87 -0.22
N PRO A 6 8.80 -21.28 -1.30
CA PRO A 6 8.89 -19.85 -1.43
C PRO A 6 7.50 -19.20 -1.34
N CYS A 7 7.44 -18.08 -0.62
CA CYS A 7 6.23 -17.30 -0.45
C CYS A 7 6.20 -16.21 -1.52
N THR A 8 5.21 -16.25 -2.40
CA THR A 8 5.05 -15.26 -3.48
C THR A 8 3.78 -14.45 -3.26
N THR A 9 3.87 -13.14 -3.43
CA THR A 9 2.72 -12.22 -3.49
C THR A 9 2.93 -11.20 -4.62
N THR A 10 1.84 -10.67 -5.17
CA THR A 10 1.89 -9.64 -6.20
C THR A 10 1.09 -8.44 -5.73
N CYS A 11 1.68 -7.25 -5.80
CA CYS A 11 1.07 -5.97 -5.49
C CYS A 11 1.12 -5.07 -6.73
N VAL A 12 0.34 -4.00 -6.77
CA VAL A 12 0.45 -2.97 -7.82
C VAL A 12 1.11 -1.73 -7.21
N ILE A 13 2.16 -1.24 -7.85
CA ILE A 13 2.93 -0.05 -7.45
C ILE A 13 3.00 0.87 -8.67
N ASP A 14 2.62 2.14 -8.53
CA ASP A 14 2.53 3.13 -9.63
C ASP A 14 1.73 2.64 -10.86
N GLY A 15 0.73 1.79 -10.64
CA GLY A 15 -0.07 1.15 -11.69
C GLY A 15 0.57 -0.08 -12.35
N ALA A 16 1.82 -0.41 -12.02
CA ALA A 16 2.52 -1.60 -12.53
C ALA A 16 2.42 -2.78 -11.54
N PRO A 17 2.13 -4.01 -11.99
CA PRO A 17 2.27 -5.21 -11.15
C PRO A 17 3.73 -5.44 -10.74
N VAL A 18 3.96 -5.71 -9.47
CA VAL A 18 5.27 -6.05 -8.88
C VAL A 18 5.11 -7.31 -8.03
N THR A 19 5.92 -8.33 -8.34
CA THR A 19 5.88 -9.63 -7.68
C THR A 19 7.02 -9.75 -6.68
N PHE A 20 6.68 -10.03 -5.42
CA PHE A 20 7.61 -10.26 -4.32
C PHE A 20 7.70 -11.75 -4.06
N THR A 21 8.90 -12.32 -4.10
CA THR A 21 9.16 -13.74 -3.79
C THR A 21 10.18 -13.86 -2.67
N PHE A 22 9.77 -14.44 -1.55
CA PHE A 22 10.61 -14.69 -0.38
C PHE A 22 11.00 -16.17 -0.27
N TYR A 23 12.29 -16.42 -0.10
CA TYR A 23 12.89 -17.75 0.05
C TYR A 23 13.30 -17.94 1.52
N PRO A 24 12.50 -18.63 2.36
CA PRO A 24 12.75 -18.66 3.80
C PRO A 24 14.01 -19.44 4.18
N ASP A 25 14.44 -20.39 3.35
CA ASP A 25 15.68 -21.15 3.54
C ASP A 25 16.95 -20.27 3.48
N THR A 26 16.89 -19.12 2.80
CA THR A 26 18.04 -18.22 2.55
C THR A 26 17.83 -16.80 3.07
N GLY A 27 16.60 -16.45 3.46
CA GLY A 27 16.20 -15.08 3.80
C GLY A 27 16.15 -14.13 2.59
N VAL A 28 16.30 -14.64 1.36
CA VAL A 28 16.33 -13.80 0.15
C VAL A 28 14.92 -13.35 -0.21
N LEU A 29 14.76 -12.04 -0.42
CA LEU A 29 13.59 -11.42 -1.01
C LEU A 29 13.94 -10.93 -2.41
N ARG A 30 13.22 -11.42 -3.41
CA ARG A 30 13.26 -10.91 -4.78
C ARG A 30 12.06 -10.03 -5.06
N VAL A 31 12.31 -8.88 -5.66
CA VAL A 31 11.31 -7.96 -6.20
C VAL A 31 11.42 -8.02 -7.71
N CYS A 32 10.38 -8.50 -8.38
CA CYS A 32 10.32 -8.62 -9.84
C CYS A 32 9.21 -7.72 -10.40
N ASP A 33 9.39 -7.20 -11.62
CA ASP A 33 8.33 -6.51 -12.35
C ASP A 33 7.27 -7.49 -12.90
N ALA A 34 6.24 -6.97 -13.55
CA ALA A 34 5.17 -7.72 -14.20
C ALA A 34 5.65 -8.71 -15.28
N VAL A 35 6.76 -8.39 -15.98
CA VAL A 35 7.40 -9.25 -16.99
C VAL A 35 8.32 -10.30 -16.34
N GLY A 36 8.63 -10.16 -15.05
CA GLY A 36 9.44 -11.09 -14.27
C GLY A 36 10.93 -10.75 -14.20
N HIS A 37 11.36 -9.57 -14.67
CA HIS A 37 12.72 -9.07 -14.43
C HIS A 37 12.91 -8.78 -12.95
N CYS A 38 13.96 -9.36 -12.35
CA CYS A 38 14.32 -9.11 -10.96
C CYS A 38 14.90 -7.69 -10.82
N LEU A 39 14.05 -6.74 -10.39
CA LEU A 39 14.40 -5.35 -10.13
C LEU A 39 15.35 -5.21 -8.94
N ARG A 40 15.14 -6.02 -7.89
CA ARG A 40 15.94 -6.00 -6.67
C ARG A 40 16.00 -7.35 -6.00
N GLU A 41 17.15 -7.67 -5.43
CA GLU A 41 17.33 -8.79 -4.50
C GLU A 41 17.87 -8.23 -3.19
N ASP A 42 17.22 -8.57 -2.07
CA ASP A 42 17.59 -8.14 -0.73
C ASP A 42 17.57 -9.34 0.25
N ARG A 43 18.16 -9.19 1.44
CA ARG A 43 18.19 -10.22 2.48
C ARG A 43 17.34 -9.80 3.68
N TRP A 44 16.07 -10.18 3.62
CA TRP A 44 15.14 -9.98 4.71
C TRP A 44 15.55 -10.80 5.94
N ARG A 45 15.71 -10.13 7.09
CA ARG A 45 16.15 -10.76 8.35
C ARG A 45 15.01 -11.24 9.25
N GLY A 46 13.76 -10.94 8.90
CA GLY A 46 12.58 -11.37 9.63
C GLY A 46 11.97 -12.66 9.07
N SER A 47 10.82 -13.06 9.64
CA SER A 47 10.00 -14.13 9.07
C SER A 47 9.23 -13.66 7.83
N GLY A 48 8.83 -14.59 6.96
CA GLY A 48 8.00 -14.27 5.79
C GLY A 48 6.63 -13.68 6.16
N ALA A 49 6.09 -14.00 7.34
CA ALA A 49 4.89 -13.37 7.86
C ALA A 49 5.10 -11.88 8.18
N GLN A 50 6.20 -11.52 8.84
CA GLN A 50 6.56 -10.12 9.09
C GLN A 50 6.85 -9.36 7.79
N LEU A 51 7.39 -10.03 6.76
CA LEU A 51 7.56 -9.43 5.45
C LEU A 51 6.20 -9.11 4.81
N LEU A 52 5.26 -10.06 4.82
CA LEU A 52 3.92 -9.85 4.28
C LEU A 52 3.17 -8.76 5.03
N ASP A 53 3.35 -8.65 6.35
CA ASP A 53 2.76 -7.58 7.14
C ASP A 53 3.37 -6.23 6.76
N ALA A 54 4.70 -6.10 6.70
CA ALA A 54 5.38 -4.89 6.24
C ALA A 54 4.99 -4.48 4.81
N ILE A 55 4.81 -5.42 3.88
CA ILE A 55 4.30 -5.14 2.53
C ILE A 55 2.85 -4.63 2.58
N ARG A 56 2.01 -5.15 3.49
CA ARG A 56 0.63 -4.70 3.68
C ARG A 56 0.54 -3.34 4.37
N GLU A 57 1.44 -3.03 5.30
CA GLU A 57 1.59 -1.69 5.88
C GLU A 57 1.98 -0.67 4.79
N LEU A 58 2.99 -0.99 3.97
CA LEU A 58 3.42 -0.14 2.85
C LEU A 58 2.33 0.01 1.76
N SER A 59 1.57 -1.04 1.48
CA SER A 59 0.47 -1.01 0.51
C SER A 59 -0.80 -0.36 1.06
N GLY A 60 -1.00 -0.39 2.38
CA GLY A 60 -2.13 0.25 3.08
C GLY A 60 -1.87 1.73 3.34
N ALA A 61 -0.60 2.13 3.46
CA ALA A 61 -0.14 3.52 3.46
C ALA A 61 -0.24 4.15 2.05
N ASN A 62 -1.44 4.12 1.47
CA ASN A 62 -1.72 4.74 0.19
C ASN A 62 -1.67 6.28 0.34
N PRO A 63 -0.73 6.99 -0.29
CA PRO A 63 -0.69 8.46 -0.23
C PRO A 63 -1.93 9.12 -0.86
N ILE A 64 -2.76 8.35 -1.59
CA ILE A 64 -4.04 8.82 -2.14
C ILE A 64 -5.12 8.93 -1.04
N ASP A 65 -5.05 8.14 0.05
CA ASP A 65 -5.98 8.28 1.18
C ASP A 65 -5.73 9.59 1.96
N ALA A 66 -4.46 9.99 2.08
CA ALA A 66 -4.06 11.26 2.68
C ALA A 66 -4.47 12.53 1.88
N ILE A 67 -4.84 12.39 0.60
CA ILE A 67 -5.43 13.47 -0.21
C ILE A 67 -6.95 13.32 -0.39
N ALA A 68 -7.58 12.27 0.16
CA ALA A 68 -9.02 12.08 0.22
C ALA A 68 -9.68 12.88 1.37
N SER A 69 -9.15 14.06 1.66
CA SER A 69 -9.76 15.09 2.51
C SER A 69 -9.28 16.48 2.09
N PRO A 70 -9.94 17.08 1.09
CA PRO A 70 -10.51 18.40 1.35
C PRO A 70 -11.84 18.69 0.60
N ALA A 71 -12.96 18.20 1.12
CA ALA A 71 -14.33 18.73 0.95
C ALA A 71 -15.21 18.02 2.00
N GLU A 72 -16.06 18.67 2.81
CA GLU A 72 -16.73 19.96 2.64
C GLU A 72 -16.54 20.87 3.88
N ALA A 73 -15.91 22.03 3.69
CA ALA A 73 -16.03 23.16 4.59
C ALA A 73 -16.15 24.44 3.75
N ALA A 74 -17.06 25.33 4.15
CA ALA A 74 -17.36 26.64 3.56
C ALA A 74 -18.17 26.68 2.24
N ALA A 75 -19.49 26.52 2.37
CA ALA A 75 -20.44 27.35 1.64
C ALA A 75 -21.08 28.37 2.64
N ALA A 76 -20.68 29.62 2.45
CA ALA A 76 -20.89 30.87 3.21
C ALA A 76 -22.23 31.13 3.99
N PRO A 77 -22.23 32.08 4.95
CA PRO A 77 -23.35 32.34 5.85
C PRO A 77 -24.41 33.30 5.29
N ALA A 78 -25.64 33.22 5.81
CA ALA A 78 -26.67 34.24 5.66
C ALA A 78 -27.32 34.53 7.02
N ASN A 79 -27.02 35.70 7.58
CA ASN A 79 -27.71 36.28 8.73
C ASN A 79 -28.26 37.64 8.31
N ASP A 80 -29.55 37.69 7.97
CA ASP A 80 -30.37 38.91 7.89
C ASP A 80 -31.85 38.46 8.00
N THR A 81 -32.54 38.67 9.13
CA THR A 81 -33.25 39.88 9.60
C THR A 81 -34.76 39.78 9.34
N HIS A 82 -35.54 40.33 10.28
CA HIS A 82 -36.99 40.21 10.44
C HIS A 82 -37.76 41.36 9.76
N VAL A 83 -38.87 41.06 9.03
CA VAL A 83 -39.98 41.94 8.54
C VAL A 83 -40.85 41.10 7.56
N GLU A 84 -42.18 41.22 7.37
CA GLU A 84 -43.31 41.69 8.21
C GLU A 84 -44.65 41.17 7.56
N ALA A 85 -45.76 41.24 8.31
CA ALA A 85 -47.20 41.28 7.93
C ALA A 85 -47.77 40.57 6.66
N ALA A 86 -48.79 39.73 6.90
CA ALA A 86 -50.08 39.73 6.19
C ALA A 86 -51.18 39.14 7.11
#